data_AF-A0A3D1U2G0-F1
#
_entry.id   AF-A0A3D1U2G0-F1
#
_cell.length_a   1.000
_cell.length_b   1.000
_cell.length_c   1.000
_cell.angle_alpha   90.00
_cell.angle_beta   90.00
_cell.angle_gamma   90.00
#
_symmetry.space_group_name_H-M   'P 1'
#
loop_
_entity.id
_entity.type
_entity.pdbx_description
1 polymer ?
#
loop_
_entity_poly.entity_id
_entity_poly.type
_entity_poly.pdbx_seq_one_letter_code
_entity_poly.pdbx_strand_id
1 'polypeptide(L)'
;MRHQICRNAGGRPLTLRQLARYVPALVRPLVLCIATAGLVPSGTASARGTLQPSATWLQGRPMPQHDPQRTSLCPVVAPLHPRLRFTIRNQFVHAVSGTGVMYAVGAGASPLKTIDGAGRTIWTANVVPDSMALGPSGTALVTSEAAPLQAMAFSPSGEVLWQIAPFGLTKGAPALATDSGEFVLPIVGPNNGDGIPFLGLNVIAAGGTLLHHVAQPIFAPAVAPDGTIYDGAGGRLTALAPSGSVRWRHALAYNAEPLIGKNADIFVAQNSRLVAFAPFGRRLWSRQEPGGILALAERPGGGFMVAGTTGLTALSASGKRIWTTPLFTRAGARATGVTLAVDARGTAFAGRDDGRVRVVSSRGALLETLFAGGGQSQARAPKVMLGPNGLVVVDGTDGVTRVYGP
;
A
#
# COMPACT_ATOMS: atom_id res chain seq x y z
N MET A 1 36.32 -7.05 -30.85
CA MET A 1 37.59 -6.85 -31.61
C MET A 1 38.57 -6.07 -30.73
N ARG A 2 39.87 -6.24 -30.99
CA ARG A 2 41.06 -5.99 -30.14
C ARG A 2 41.14 -4.60 -29.45
N HIS A 3 41.59 -4.55 -28.19
CA HIS A 3 42.16 -3.33 -27.58
C HIS A 3 43.66 -3.21 -27.97
N GLN A 4 44.07 -2.09 -28.59
CA GLN A 4 45.48 -1.76 -28.81
C GLN A 4 46.06 -1.07 -27.55
N ILE A 5 47.20 -1.56 -27.06
CA ILE A 5 47.97 -0.96 -25.96
C ILE A 5 49.10 -0.12 -26.57
N CYS A 6 49.15 1.18 -26.28
CA CYS A 6 50.25 2.05 -26.69
C CYS A 6 51.57 1.57 -26.06
N ARG A 7 52.56 1.29 -26.91
CA ARG A 7 53.90 0.82 -26.54
C ARG A 7 54.94 1.88 -26.89
N ASN A 8 56.04 1.91 -26.17
CA ASN A 8 57.20 2.72 -26.56
C ASN A 8 57.88 2.12 -27.80
N ALA A 9 58.87 2.83 -28.35
CA ALA A 9 59.63 2.40 -29.54
C ALA A 9 60.33 1.02 -29.38
N GLY A 10 60.47 0.50 -28.15
CA GLY A 10 60.97 -0.84 -27.84
C GLY A 10 59.89 -1.88 -27.52
N GLY A 11 58.62 -1.60 -27.79
CA GLY A 11 57.55 -2.59 -27.70
C GLY A 11 57.03 -2.91 -26.28
N ARG A 12 57.35 -2.12 -25.25
CA ARG A 12 56.80 -2.29 -23.89
C ARG A 12 55.63 -1.31 -23.61
N PRO A 13 54.59 -1.71 -22.85
CA PRO A 13 53.48 -0.82 -22.47
C PRO A 13 53.97 0.38 -21.65
N LEU A 14 53.48 1.57 -21.97
CA LEU A 14 53.81 2.79 -21.23
C LEU A 14 53.13 2.81 -19.85
N THR A 15 53.83 3.28 -18.82
CA THR A 15 53.27 3.41 -17.46
C THR A 15 52.51 4.74 -17.29
N LEU A 16 51.52 4.77 -16.40
CA LEU A 16 50.69 5.95 -16.08
C LEU A 16 51.50 7.21 -15.71
N ARG A 17 52.69 7.04 -15.12
CA ARG A 17 53.61 8.16 -14.78
C ARG A 17 54.35 8.75 -15.99
N GLN A 18 54.47 8.00 -17.09
CA GLN A 18 55.16 8.46 -18.32
C GLN A 18 54.21 9.23 -19.26
N LEU A 19 52.91 8.96 -19.20
CA LEU A 19 51.87 9.66 -19.96
C LEU A 19 51.60 11.09 -19.43
N ALA A 20 51.90 11.36 -18.16
CA ALA A 20 51.66 12.65 -17.51
C ALA A 20 52.64 13.78 -17.91
N ARG A 21 53.65 13.51 -18.76
CA ARG A 21 54.65 14.51 -19.19
C ARG A 21 54.30 15.24 -20.49
N TYR A 22 53.16 14.94 -21.13
CA TYR A 22 52.81 15.45 -22.47
C TYR A 22 51.58 16.37 -22.52
N VAL A 23 51.21 17.04 -21.42
CA VAL A 23 50.10 18.02 -21.44
C VAL A 23 50.57 19.38 -20.91
N PRO A 24 50.65 20.45 -21.73
CA PRO A 24 50.86 21.81 -21.26
C PRO A 24 49.58 22.38 -20.63
N ALA A 25 49.73 23.12 -19.54
CA ALA A 25 48.66 23.78 -18.79
C ALA A 25 48.22 25.09 -19.47
N LEU A 26 46.91 25.33 -19.63
CA LEU A 26 46.30 26.67 -19.58
C LEU A 26 44.74 26.62 -19.66
N VAL A 27 44.11 27.24 -18.65
CA VAL A 27 42.77 27.88 -18.58
C VAL A 27 41.48 27.01 -18.38
N ARG A 28 40.77 27.32 -17.27
CA ARG A 28 39.34 27.07 -16.95
C ARG A 28 38.51 28.33 -17.33
N PRO A 29 37.15 28.37 -17.34
CA PRO A 29 36.12 27.31 -17.47
C PRO A 29 34.96 27.68 -18.45
N LEU A 30 34.15 26.73 -18.95
CA LEU A 30 32.69 26.92 -19.20
C LEU A 30 31.98 25.60 -19.61
N VAL A 31 30.90 25.28 -18.89
CA VAL A 31 29.59 24.75 -19.34
C VAL A 31 29.43 23.38 -20.06
N LEU A 32 28.47 22.62 -19.50
CA LEU A 32 27.59 21.57 -20.04
C LEU A 32 28.12 20.16 -20.39
N CYS A 33 27.54 19.21 -19.64
CA CYS A 33 27.05 17.87 -19.99
C CYS A 33 27.44 17.28 -21.35
N ILE A 34 27.97 16.05 -21.34
CA ILE A 34 27.28 14.84 -21.82
C ILE A 34 27.96 13.60 -21.24
N ALA A 35 27.12 12.59 -21.08
CA ALA A 35 27.25 11.36 -20.34
C ALA A 35 28.25 10.33 -20.90
N THR A 36 28.53 9.36 -20.02
CA THR A 36 28.79 7.93 -20.27
C THR A 36 30.10 7.50 -20.93
N ALA A 37 31.00 6.89 -20.13
CA ALA A 37 31.16 5.43 -20.12
C ALA A 37 32.16 4.96 -19.05
N GLY A 38 31.65 4.18 -18.09
CA GLY A 38 32.30 3.08 -17.38
C GLY A 38 33.72 3.22 -16.83
N LEU A 39 33.85 3.18 -15.50
CA LEU A 39 34.62 2.14 -14.80
C LEU A 39 34.17 2.08 -13.33
N VAL A 40 33.57 0.95 -12.98
CA VAL A 40 33.09 0.57 -11.66
C VAL A 40 34.29 0.29 -10.75
N PRO A 41 34.39 0.87 -9.54
CA PRO A 41 35.14 0.25 -8.46
C PRO A 41 34.23 -0.75 -7.77
N SER A 42 34.67 -2.01 -7.73
CA SER A 42 34.12 -3.07 -6.90
C SER A 42 34.23 -2.68 -5.42
N GLY A 43 33.19 -2.02 -4.93
CA GLY A 43 32.94 -1.76 -3.52
C GLY A 43 31.73 -2.57 -3.07
N THR A 44 31.96 -3.57 -2.24
CA THR A 44 30.92 -4.23 -1.45
C THR A 44 30.31 -3.22 -0.48
N ALA A 45 29.29 -2.49 -0.92
CA ALA A 45 28.49 -1.64 -0.05
C ALA A 45 27.11 -2.29 0.12
N SER A 46 27.00 -3.09 1.18
CA SER A 46 25.73 -3.39 1.82
C SER A 46 25.18 -2.10 2.43
N ALA A 47 24.56 -1.27 1.61
CA ALA A 47 23.68 -0.22 2.11
C ALA A 47 22.25 -0.74 1.99
N ARG A 48 21.83 -1.53 2.98
CA ARG A 48 20.40 -1.61 3.32
C ARG A 48 20.00 -0.24 3.83
N GLY A 49 19.72 0.68 2.91
CA GLY A 49 19.03 1.92 3.25
C GLY A 49 17.70 1.51 3.86
N THR A 50 17.52 1.77 5.15
CA THR A 50 16.20 1.68 5.77
C THR A 50 15.29 2.63 5.01
N LEU A 51 14.31 2.08 4.28
CA LEU A 51 13.21 2.87 3.76
C LEU A 51 12.43 3.35 5.00
N GLN A 52 12.67 4.59 5.40
CA GLN A 52 11.82 5.27 6.36
C GLN A 52 10.56 5.65 5.58
N PRO A 53 9.35 5.20 6.00
CA PRO A 53 8.12 5.82 5.53
C PRO A 53 8.26 7.33 5.74
N SER A 54 8.10 8.13 4.68
CA SER A 54 8.45 9.53 4.75
C SER A 54 7.61 10.25 5.80
N ALA A 55 8.25 11.16 6.54
CA ALA A 55 7.68 11.92 7.65
C ALA A 55 6.61 12.96 7.22
N THR A 56 6.12 12.88 5.98
CA THR A 56 5.23 13.87 5.35
C THR A 56 3.75 13.47 5.31
N TRP A 57 3.35 12.37 5.97
CA TRP A 57 1.95 12.16 6.32
C TRP A 57 1.71 12.75 7.70
N LEU A 58 1.12 13.95 7.74
CA LEU A 58 0.83 14.71 8.97
C LEU A 58 -0.29 14.04 9.82
N GLN A 59 -0.06 12.80 10.27
CA GLN A 59 -0.74 12.05 11.35
C GLN A 59 -1.63 10.82 10.99
N GLY A 60 -1.31 10.00 9.98
CA GLY A 60 -1.83 8.61 9.92
C GLY A 60 -2.01 7.96 8.55
N ARG A 61 -2.05 6.62 8.54
CA ARG A 61 -2.46 5.77 7.40
C ARG A 61 -3.81 5.15 7.79
N PRO A 62 -4.91 5.64 7.22
CA PRO A 62 -6.21 5.47 7.86
C PRO A 62 -6.81 4.08 7.74
N MET A 63 -6.38 3.28 6.76
CA MET A 63 -6.95 1.96 6.53
C MET A 63 -5.87 0.90 6.28
N PRO A 64 -6.14 -0.37 6.65
CA PRO A 64 -5.37 -1.51 6.18
C PRO A 64 -5.15 -1.44 4.67
N GLN A 65 -3.91 -1.61 4.25
CA GLN A 65 -3.46 -1.63 2.86
C GLN A 65 -3.68 -0.36 2.01
N HIS A 66 -4.13 0.77 2.58
CA HIS A 66 -4.28 2.03 1.83
C HIS A 66 -2.98 2.81 1.65
N ASP A 67 -1.91 2.36 2.29
CA ASP A 67 -0.59 2.85 1.97
C ASP A 67 -0.04 2.21 0.69
N PRO A 68 0.84 2.90 -0.05
CA PRO A 68 1.38 2.37 -1.29
C PRO A 68 2.05 1.01 -1.13
N GLN A 69 2.63 0.73 0.04
CA GLN A 69 3.33 -0.52 0.34
C GLN A 69 2.41 -1.64 0.87
N ARG A 70 1.12 -1.38 1.04
CA ARG A 70 0.09 -2.27 1.60
C ARG A 70 0.41 -2.84 2.99
N THR A 71 1.16 -2.10 3.79
CA THR A 71 1.67 -2.55 5.09
C THR A 71 0.58 -2.76 6.13
N SER A 72 -0.58 -2.10 6.00
CA SER A 72 -1.62 -2.06 7.05
C SER A 72 -1.11 -1.58 8.42
N LEU A 73 0.05 -0.91 8.41
CA LEU A 73 0.68 -0.30 9.56
C LEU A 73 0.27 1.18 9.58
N CYS A 74 -0.36 1.60 10.66
CA CYS A 74 -0.64 3.00 10.94
C CYS A 74 0.47 3.59 11.84
N PRO A 75 1.06 4.75 11.48
CA PRO A 75 2.05 5.42 12.31
C PRO A 75 1.46 6.10 13.55
N VAL A 76 0.13 6.05 13.72
CA VAL A 76 -0.54 6.56 14.91
C VAL A 76 -0.57 5.48 15.98
N VAL A 77 -0.57 5.93 17.23
CA VAL A 77 -0.82 5.10 18.40
C VAL A 77 -2.31 5.12 18.72
N ALA A 78 -2.95 3.96 18.69
CA ALA A 78 -4.35 3.84 19.06
C ALA A 78 -4.49 3.65 20.60
N PRO A 79 -5.62 4.04 21.19
CA PRO A 79 -5.88 3.76 22.60
C PRO A 79 -5.98 2.26 22.82
N LEU A 80 -5.39 1.78 23.92
CA LEU A 80 -5.49 0.37 24.31
C LEU A 80 -6.92 0.00 24.72
N HIS A 81 -7.66 1.00 25.22
CA HIS A 81 -9.06 0.89 25.64
C HIS A 81 -9.93 1.95 24.94
N PRO A 82 -10.25 1.77 23.65
CA PRO A 82 -11.00 2.76 22.88
C PRO A 82 -12.41 2.97 23.45
N ARG A 83 -12.78 4.21 23.74
CA ARG A 83 -14.12 4.58 24.23
C ARG A 83 -14.99 5.06 23.08
N LEU A 84 -16.21 4.53 23.00
CA LEU A 84 -17.18 4.94 21.97
C LEU A 84 -17.52 6.42 22.15
N ARG A 85 -17.32 7.22 21.09
CA ARG A 85 -17.67 8.64 21.06
C ARG A 85 -19.03 8.87 20.43
N PHE A 86 -19.26 8.28 19.26
CA PHE A 86 -20.54 8.33 18.55
C PHE A 86 -20.67 7.20 17.52
N THR A 87 -21.85 7.12 16.90
CA THR A 87 -22.14 6.16 15.84
C THR A 87 -22.71 6.86 14.62
N ILE A 88 -22.44 6.31 13.44
CA ILE A 88 -23.01 6.74 12.16
C ILE A 88 -23.82 5.55 11.62
N ARG A 89 -25.10 5.76 11.36
CA ARG A 89 -26.02 4.70 10.89
C ARG A 89 -26.17 4.76 9.37
N ASN A 90 -26.25 3.59 8.74
CA ASN A 90 -26.47 3.42 7.30
C ASN A 90 -25.41 4.10 6.42
N GLN A 91 -24.23 4.37 6.97
CA GLN A 91 -23.06 4.88 6.25
C GLN A 91 -21.80 4.15 6.73
N PHE A 92 -20.91 3.88 5.80
CA PHE A 92 -19.62 3.23 5.99
C PHE A 92 -18.51 4.23 5.70
N VAL A 93 -17.45 4.22 6.50
CA VAL A 93 -16.32 5.12 6.31
C VAL A 93 -15.32 4.44 5.38
N HIS A 94 -15.12 5.01 4.20
CA HIS A 94 -14.16 4.52 3.21
C HIS A 94 -12.75 5.03 3.41
N ALA A 95 -12.53 6.10 4.17
CA ALA A 95 -11.19 6.57 4.54
C ALA A 95 -11.25 7.59 5.67
N VAL A 96 -10.12 7.81 6.34
CA VAL A 96 -9.95 8.85 7.37
C VAL A 96 -8.74 9.72 6.98
N SER A 97 -8.80 11.03 7.02
CA SER A 97 -7.62 11.86 6.70
C SER A 97 -6.60 11.86 7.85
N GLY A 98 -5.38 12.35 7.58
CA GLY A 98 -4.40 12.67 8.63
C GLY A 98 -4.88 13.74 9.62
N THR A 99 -5.95 14.48 9.30
CA THR A 99 -6.60 15.43 10.21
C THR A 99 -7.81 14.84 10.95
N GLY A 100 -8.17 13.58 10.69
CA GLY A 100 -9.27 12.88 11.35
C GLY A 100 -10.63 13.08 10.69
N VAL A 101 -10.68 13.65 9.48
CA VAL A 101 -11.91 13.76 8.67
C VAL A 101 -12.24 12.40 8.08
N MET A 102 -13.45 11.92 8.31
CA MET A 102 -13.94 10.64 7.78
C MET A 102 -14.68 10.86 6.47
N TYR A 103 -14.36 10.08 5.45
CA TYR A 103 -15.01 10.07 4.15
C TYR A 103 -15.98 8.88 4.11
N ALA A 104 -17.26 9.17 4.24
CA ALA A 104 -18.32 8.20 4.42
C ALA A 104 -19.26 8.15 3.21
N VAL A 105 -19.80 6.95 2.95
CA VAL A 105 -20.87 6.74 1.98
C VAL A 105 -21.92 5.80 2.50
N GLY A 106 -23.17 6.07 2.15
CA GLY A 106 -24.30 5.25 2.49
C GLY A 106 -24.46 4.02 1.59
N ALA A 107 -25.26 3.06 2.03
CA ALA A 107 -25.73 1.97 1.17
C ALA A 107 -26.63 2.52 0.05
N GLY A 108 -26.54 1.96 -1.17
CA GLY A 108 -27.48 2.24 -2.27
C GLY A 108 -27.37 3.63 -2.91
N ALA A 109 -26.29 3.90 -3.65
CA ALA A 109 -26.07 5.14 -4.40
C ALA A 109 -26.14 6.44 -3.58
N SER A 110 -25.81 6.38 -2.29
CA SER A 110 -25.74 7.57 -1.44
C SER A 110 -24.54 8.45 -1.80
N PRO A 111 -24.66 9.78 -1.70
CA PRO A 111 -23.57 10.70 -2.00
C PRO A 111 -22.41 10.55 -1.01
N LEU A 112 -21.19 10.83 -1.47
CA LEU A 112 -20.00 10.98 -0.63
C LEU A 112 -20.21 12.11 0.38
N LYS A 113 -19.90 11.83 1.63
CA LYS A 113 -20.05 12.76 2.74
C LYS A 113 -18.77 12.79 3.56
N THR A 114 -18.32 13.96 3.96
CA THR A 114 -17.25 14.09 4.95
C THR A 114 -17.78 14.44 6.32
N ILE A 115 -17.17 13.83 7.34
CA ILE A 115 -17.59 13.91 8.73
C ILE A 115 -16.38 14.25 9.60
N ASP A 116 -16.51 15.25 10.47
CA ASP A 116 -15.45 15.63 11.40
C ASP A 116 -15.34 14.69 12.61
N GLY A 117 -14.34 14.91 13.46
CA GLY A 117 -14.14 14.15 14.69
C GLY A 117 -15.24 14.35 15.74
N ALA A 118 -16.22 15.22 15.53
CA ALA A 118 -17.40 15.41 16.38
C ALA A 118 -18.68 14.81 15.76
N GLY A 119 -18.59 14.17 14.59
CA GLY A 119 -19.73 13.58 13.89
C GLY A 119 -20.52 14.57 13.03
N ARG A 120 -20.02 15.80 12.83
CA ARG A 120 -20.68 16.83 12.01
C ARG A 120 -20.28 16.68 10.56
N THR A 121 -21.20 16.99 9.66
CA THR A 121 -20.94 16.99 8.22
C THR A 121 -20.11 18.21 7.87
N ILE A 122 -19.01 18.04 7.14
CA ILE A 122 -18.22 19.16 6.61
C ILE A 122 -18.74 19.54 5.23
N TRP A 123 -18.79 18.56 4.31
CA TRP A 123 -19.33 18.74 2.97
C TRP A 123 -19.91 17.42 2.44
N THR A 124 -20.69 17.53 1.37
CA THR A 124 -21.27 16.41 0.62
C THR A 124 -21.02 16.62 -0.85
N ALA A 125 -20.65 15.56 -1.56
CA ALA A 125 -20.51 15.55 -3.02
C ALA A 125 -21.46 14.51 -3.62
N ASN A 126 -22.18 14.89 -4.67
CA ASN A 126 -23.13 14.00 -5.36
C ASN A 126 -22.39 13.00 -6.28
N VAL A 127 -21.55 12.16 -5.66
CA VAL A 127 -20.75 11.14 -6.31
C VAL A 127 -20.83 9.88 -5.46
N VAL A 128 -21.00 8.73 -6.12
CA VAL A 128 -20.95 7.43 -5.49
C VAL A 128 -19.56 6.83 -5.80
N PRO A 129 -18.65 6.78 -4.80
CA PRO A 129 -17.31 6.28 -4.98
C PRO A 129 -17.34 4.77 -5.19
N ASP A 130 -16.74 4.30 -6.29
CA ASP A 130 -16.36 2.90 -6.43
C ASP A 130 -14.98 2.64 -5.78
N SER A 131 -14.02 3.54 -6.03
CA SER A 131 -12.73 3.55 -5.37
C SER A 131 -12.39 4.92 -4.82
N MET A 132 -11.55 4.96 -3.78
CA MET A 132 -11.05 6.21 -3.23
C MET A 132 -9.62 6.05 -2.73
N ALA A 133 -8.82 7.09 -2.89
CA ALA A 133 -7.51 7.24 -2.28
C ALA A 133 -7.39 8.63 -1.64
N LEU A 134 -6.70 8.72 -0.50
CA LEU A 134 -6.41 10.00 0.14
C LEU A 134 -4.92 10.28 0.00
N GLY A 135 -4.57 11.41 -0.63
CA GLY A 135 -3.20 11.92 -0.70
C GLY A 135 -2.73 12.57 0.61
N PRO A 136 -1.42 12.82 0.76
CA PRO A 136 -0.82 13.37 1.98
C PRO A 136 -1.28 14.80 2.32
N SER A 137 -1.69 15.56 1.31
CA SER A 137 -2.30 16.89 1.45
C SER A 137 -3.76 16.87 1.91
N GLY A 138 -4.36 15.68 2.04
CA GLY A 138 -5.80 15.52 2.26
C GLY A 138 -6.64 15.61 0.98
N THR A 139 -5.99 15.65 -0.20
CA THR A 139 -6.69 15.53 -1.48
C THR A 139 -7.31 14.13 -1.59
N ALA A 140 -8.62 14.07 -1.82
CA ALA A 140 -9.33 12.81 -1.98
C ALA A 140 -9.57 12.53 -3.46
N LEU A 141 -8.97 11.49 -4.01
CA LEU A 141 -9.32 10.98 -5.32
C LEU A 141 -10.48 10.00 -5.18
N VAL A 142 -11.52 10.19 -5.98
CA VAL A 142 -12.72 9.36 -6.04
C VAL A 142 -12.97 8.94 -7.48
N THR A 143 -13.17 7.65 -7.71
CA THR A 143 -13.66 7.12 -8.99
C THR A 143 -15.15 6.81 -8.90
N SER A 144 -15.89 7.06 -9.97
CA SER A 144 -17.33 6.80 -10.06
C SER A 144 -17.64 5.88 -11.23
N GLU A 145 -18.41 4.82 -10.96
CA GLU A 145 -18.96 3.90 -11.96
C GLU A 145 -20.31 4.39 -12.54
N ALA A 146 -20.94 5.39 -11.92
CA ALA A 146 -22.12 6.03 -12.49
C ALA A 146 -21.71 6.80 -13.77
N ALA A 147 -22.41 6.59 -14.88
CA ALA A 147 -22.12 7.26 -16.14
C ALA A 147 -22.29 8.79 -16.03
N PRO A 148 -21.35 9.61 -16.56
CA PRO A 148 -20.12 9.21 -17.23
C PRO A 148 -19.06 8.70 -16.24
N LEU A 149 -18.34 7.64 -16.63
CA LEU A 149 -17.20 7.13 -15.85
C LEU A 149 -16.16 8.22 -15.68
N GLN A 150 -15.79 8.49 -14.43
CA GLN A 150 -14.94 9.63 -14.11
C GLN A 150 -14.07 9.39 -12.89
N ALA A 151 -12.94 10.06 -12.86
CA ALA A 151 -12.12 10.25 -11.67
C ALA A 151 -12.14 11.74 -11.28
N MET A 152 -12.36 12.02 -9.99
CA MET A 152 -12.45 13.37 -9.45
C MET A 152 -11.51 13.50 -8.26
N ALA A 153 -10.82 14.63 -8.14
CA ALA A 153 -10.12 14.98 -6.92
C ALA A 153 -10.85 16.10 -6.18
N PHE A 154 -10.98 15.92 -4.87
CA PHE A 154 -11.55 16.89 -3.96
C PHE A 154 -10.49 17.44 -3.03
N SER A 155 -10.52 18.73 -2.77
CA SER A 155 -9.78 19.34 -1.67
C SER A 155 -10.34 18.86 -0.31
N PRO A 156 -9.61 19.06 0.80
CA PRO A 156 -10.16 18.80 2.13
C PRO A 156 -11.45 19.59 2.44
N SER A 157 -11.64 20.76 1.79
CA SER A 157 -12.86 21.59 1.91
C SER A 157 -14.00 21.15 0.99
N GLY A 158 -13.78 20.16 0.10
CA GLY A 158 -14.82 19.61 -0.78
C GLY A 158 -14.89 20.26 -2.16
N GLU A 159 -13.94 21.13 -2.50
CA GLU A 159 -13.84 21.73 -3.83
C GLU A 159 -13.31 20.70 -4.83
N VAL A 160 -13.89 20.64 -6.03
CA VAL A 160 -13.36 19.83 -7.12
C VAL A 160 -12.09 20.48 -7.64
N LEU A 161 -10.95 19.83 -7.45
CA LEU A 161 -9.65 20.31 -7.92
C LEU A 161 -9.45 20.00 -9.40
N TRP A 162 -9.87 18.81 -9.82
CA TRP A 162 -9.82 18.36 -11.20
C TRP A 162 -10.76 17.17 -11.40
N GLN A 163 -11.10 16.94 -12.66
CA GLN A 163 -11.96 15.85 -13.12
C GLN A 163 -11.42 15.29 -14.44
N ILE A 164 -11.39 13.97 -14.55
CA ILE A 164 -10.98 13.25 -15.76
C ILE A 164 -12.16 12.39 -16.19
N ALA A 165 -12.65 12.63 -17.40
CA ALA A 165 -13.69 11.85 -18.05
C ALA A 165 -13.44 11.81 -19.57
N PRO A 166 -13.70 10.69 -20.26
CA PRO A 166 -14.10 9.40 -19.69
C PRO A 166 -12.94 8.71 -18.95
N PHE A 167 -13.26 7.93 -17.93
CA PHE A 167 -12.30 7.15 -17.14
C PHE A 167 -12.61 5.65 -17.21
N GLY A 168 -11.60 4.78 -17.05
CA GLY A 168 -11.83 3.34 -16.96
C GLY A 168 -12.48 2.95 -15.62
N LEU A 169 -13.21 1.84 -15.55
CA LEU A 169 -13.70 1.36 -14.24
C LEU A 169 -12.51 0.96 -13.38
N THR A 170 -12.59 1.19 -12.08
CA THR A 170 -11.64 0.62 -11.13
C THR A 170 -12.03 -0.83 -10.86
N LYS A 171 -11.07 -1.77 -10.91
CA LYS A 171 -11.35 -3.17 -10.60
C LYS A 171 -10.19 -3.80 -9.85
N GLY A 172 -10.52 -4.61 -8.85
CA GLY A 172 -9.54 -5.24 -7.98
C GLY A 172 -9.38 -4.45 -6.71
N ALA A 173 -8.16 -4.08 -6.37
CA ALA A 173 -7.86 -3.39 -5.13
C ALA A 173 -8.12 -1.88 -5.19
N PRO A 174 -8.33 -1.21 -4.04
CA PRO A 174 -8.58 0.23 -4.01
C PRO A 174 -7.42 1.04 -4.58
N ALA A 175 -7.74 2.23 -5.08
CA ALA A 175 -6.76 3.22 -5.49
C ALA A 175 -5.83 3.56 -4.32
N LEU A 176 -4.56 3.80 -4.63
CA LEU A 176 -3.52 4.15 -3.67
C LEU A 176 -3.05 5.58 -3.91
N ALA A 177 -2.54 6.23 -2.88
CA ALA A 177 -1.86 7.52 -3.00
C ALA A 177 -0.45 7.41 -2.44
N THR A 178 0.55 7.81 -3.24
CA THR A 178 1.96 7.81 -2.85
C THR A 178 2.27 8.96 -1.89
N ASP A 179 3.42 8.85 -1.22
CA ASP A 179 3.93 9.91 -0.34
C ASP A 179 4.24 11.21 -1.11
N SER A 180 4.48 11.13 -2.42
CA SER A 180 4.64 12.29 -3.32
C SER A 180 3.30 12.88 -3.78
N GLY A 181 2.17 12.27 -3.42
CA GLY A 181 0.83 12.72 -3.79
C GLY A 181 0.35 12.23 -5.16
N GLU A 182 1.03 11.26 -5.76
CA GLU A 182 0.57 10.60 -6.99
C GLU A 182 -0.49 9.56 -6.64
N PHE A 183 -1.49 9.41 -7.50
CA PHE A 183 -2.53 8.41 -7.36
C PHE A 183 -2.29 7.24 -8.29
N VAL A 184 -2.40 6.03 -7.77
CA VAL A 184 -2.14 4.77 -8.47
C VAL A 184 -3.45 3.99 -8.53
N LEU A 185 -3.98 3.82 -9.75
CA LEU A 185 -5.32 3.29 -9.98
C LEU A 185 -5.29 2.08 -10.90
N PRO A 186 -5.57 0.87 -10.36
CA PRO A 186 -5.88 -0.29 -11.19
C PRO A 186 -7.19 -0.06 -11.94
N ILE A 187 -7.15 -0.14 -13.27
CA ILE A 187 -8.30 0.11 -14.14
C ILE A 187 -8.61 -1.11 -15.02
N VAL A 188 -9.89 -1.42 -15.17
CA VAL A 188 -10.46 -2.44 -16.06
C VAL A 188 -11.79 -1.93 -16.60
N GLY A 189 -11.92 -1.57 -17.87
CA GLY A 189 -13.21 -1.04 -18.37
C GLY A 189 -13.24 -0.89 -19.87
N PRO A 190 -14.45 -0.73 -20.47
CA PRO A 190 -14.65 -1.02 -21.89
C PRO A 190 -13.85 -0.05 -22.77
N ASN A 191 -13.43 -0.52 -23.95
CA ASN A 191 -12.88 0.34 -25.00
C ASN A 191 -13.80 1.56 -25.19
N ASN A 192 -13.28 2.78 -24.97
CA ASN A 192 -14.01 4.01 -25.30
C ASN A 192 -14.01 4.28 -26.82
N GLY A 193 -14.14 3.24 -27.65
CA GLY A 193 -14.15 3.36 -29.11
C GLY A 193 -12.76 3.39 -29.78
N ASP A 194 -11.67 3.68 -29.05
CA ASP A 194 -10.32 3.81 -29.63
C ASP A 194 -9.53 2.50 -29.75
N GLY A 195 -10.16 1.35 -29.47
CA GLY A 195 -9.56 0.02 -29.62
C GLY A 195 -8.53 -0.38 -28.55
N ILE A 196 -8.10 0.52 -27.66
CA ILE A 196 -7.19 0.22 -26.54
C ILE A 196 -8.01 -0.04 -25.26
N PRO A 197 -8.00 -1.27 -24.70
CA PRO A 197 -8.75 -1.56 -23.49
C PRO A 197 -8.18 -0.73 -22.34
N PHE A 198 -9.03 -0.13 -21.51
CA PHE A 198 -8.64 0.46 -20.22
C PHE A 198 -8.28 -0.66 -19.27
N LEU A 199 -7.13 -1.29 -19.51
CA LEU A 199 -6.62 -2.42 -18.75
C LEU A 199 -5.24 -2.06 -18.23
N GLY A 200 -5.12 -1.99 -16.91
CA GLY A 200 -3.85 -1.96 -16.23
C GLY A 200 -3.78 -0.94 -15.12
N LEU A 201 -2.80 -0.05 -15.13
CA LEU A 201 -2.54 0.86 -14.03
C LEU A 201 -2.29 2.28 -14.52
N ASN A 202 -3.11 3.23 -14.06
CA ASN A 202 -2.84 4.66 -14.24
C ASN A 202 -2.10 5.20 -13.02
N VAL A 203 -1.05 5.98 -13.29
CA VAL A 203 -0.38 6.83 -12.29
C VAL A 203 -0.70 8.27 -12.65
N ILE A 204 -1.39 8.98 -11.75
CA ILE A 204 -1.89 10.34 -11.95
C ILE A 204 -1.20 11.25 -10.96
N ALA A 205 -0.66 12.38 -11.41
CA ALA A 205 -0.08 13.39 -10.53
C ALA A 205 -1.14 13.99 -9.60
N ALA A 206 -0.70 14.61 -8.50
CA ALA A 206 -1.59 15.31 -7.57
C ALA A 206 -2.47 16.38 -8.28
N GLY A 207 -1.97 16.97 -9.37
CA GLY A 207 -2.69 17.96 -10.20
C GLY A 207 -3.59 17.38 -11.29
N GLY A 208 -3.78 16.05 -11.36
CA GLY A 208 -4.70 15.41 -12.31
C GLY A 208 -4.09 15.03 -13.67
N THR A 209 -2.81 15.31 -13.90
CA THR A 209 -2.12 14.88 -15.13
C THR A 209 -1.81 13.38 -15.09
N LEU A 210 -2.19 12.63 -16.13
CA LEU A 210 -1.75 11.25 -16.30
C LEU A 210 -0.23 11.22 -16.55
N LEU A 211 0.52 10.61 -15.64
CA LEU A 211 1.98 10.47 -15.73
C LEU A 211 2.35 9.22 -16.52
N HIS A 212 1.76 8.09 -16.13
CA HIS A 212 2.09 6.79 -16.68
C HIS A 212 0.83 5.94 -16.85
N HIS A 213 0.80 5.18 -17.93
CA HIS A 213 -0.15 4.09 -18.12
C HIS A 213 0.64 2.80 -18.31
N VAL A 214 0.38 1.81 -17.45
CA VAL A 214 0.96 0.49 -17.56
C VAL A 214 -0.09 -0.44 -18.18
N ALA A 215 0.07 -0.75 -19.47
CA ALA A 215 -0.86 -1.55 -20.26
C ALA A 215 -0.71 -3.07 -20.03
N GLN A 216 -0.80 -3.53 -18.78
CA GLN A 216 -0.82 -4.96 -18.45
C GLN A 216 -1.84 -5.23 -17.35
N PRO A 217 -2.45 -6.44 -17.26
CA PRO A 217 -3.36 -6.76 -16.18
C PRO A 217 -2.69 -6.58 -14.82
N ILE A 218 -3.29 -5.75 -13.96
CA ILE A 218 -2.87 -5.47 -12.59
C ILE A 218 -4.08 -5.75 -11.69
N PHE A 219 -3.86 -6.36 -10.53
CA PHE A 219 -4.95 -6.75 -9.62
C PHE A 219 -4.90 -5.97 -8.31
N ALA A 220 -3.75 -5.99 -7.63
CA ALA A 220 -3.60 -5.44 -6.29
C ALA A 220 -2.17 -4.95 -6.07
N PRO A 221 -1.75 -3.87 -6.76
CA PRO A 221 -0.35 -3.48 -6.79
C PRO A 221 0.10 -2.91 -5.45
N ALA A 222 1.37 -3.10 -5.14
CA ALA A 222 2.11 -2.34 -4.13
C ALA A 222 3.22 -1.54 -4.81
N VAL A 223 3.44 -0.32 -4.34
CA VAL A 223 4.37 0.65 -4.93
C VAL A 223 5.46 1.00 -3.93
N ALA A 224 6.70 0.71 -4.32
CA ALA A 224 7.88 1.07 -3.54
C ALA A 224 8.16 2.58 -3.64
N PRO A 225 8.90 3.17 -2.68
CA PRO A 225 9.29 4.58 -2.73
C PRO A 225 10.10 4.99 -3.97
N ASP A 226 10.79 4.05 -4.64
CA ASP A 226 11.49 4.29 -5.90
C ASP A 226 10.57 4.20 -7.14
N GLY A 227 9.26 4.07 -6.92
CA GLY A 227 8.23 3.91 -7.95
C GLY A 227 8.15 2.50 -8.56
N THR A 228 8.90 1.53 -8.06
CA THR A 228 8.75 0.13 -8.51
C THR A 228 7.36 -0.38 -8.14
N ILE A 229 6.65 -0.94 -9.12
CA ILE A 229 5.33 -1.53 -8.92
C ILE A 229 5.49 -3.05 -8.82
N TYR A 230 4.96 -3.63 -7.76
CA TYR A 230 4.85 -5.06 -7.56
C TYR A 230 3.39 -5.48 -7.67
N ASP A 231 3.09 -6.48 -8.48
CA ASP A 231 1.74 -7.01 -8.62
C ASP A 231 1.75 -8.53 -8.72
N GLY A 232 0.74 -9.16 -8.12
CA GLY A 232 0.60 -10.60 -8.03
C GLY A 232 -0.54 -11.17 -8.88
N ALA A 233 -0.79 -10.66 -10.09
CA ALA A 233 -1.85 -11.15 -10.97
C ALA A 233 -1.40 -12.23 -11.98
N GLY A 234 -2.37 -12.96 -12.52
CA GLY A 234 -2.16 -13.92 -13.62
C GLY A 234 -1.25 -15.09 -13.24
N GLY A 235 -1.26 -15.51 -11.96
CA GLY A 235 -0.39 -16.58 -11.46
C GLY A 235 1.09 -16.19 -11.44
N ARG A 236 1.43 -14.90 -11.37
CA ARG A 236 2.81 -14.42 -11.30
C ARG A 236 2.95 -13.25 -10.33
N LEU A 237 4.10 -13.18 -9.65
CA LEU A 237 4.57 -11.96 -8.99
C LEU A 237 5.47 -11.25 -9.99
N THR A 238 5.09 -10.05 -10.38
CA THR A 238 5.81 -9.24 -11.34
C THR A 238 6.30 -7.95 -10.68
N ALA A 239 7.59 -7.65 -10.84
CA ALA A 239 8.13 -6.35 -10.52
C ALA A 239 8.30 -5.53 -11.80
N LEU A 240 7.83 -4.30 -11.77
CA LEU A 240 7.78 -3.38 -12.89
C LEU A 240 8.50 -2.09 -12.50
N ALA A 241 9.29 -1.55 -13.42
CA ALA A 241 9.73 -0.17 -13.30
C ALA A 241 8.50 0.78 -13.35
N PRO A 242 8.63 2.03 -12.90
CA PRO A 242 7.56 3.03 -13.03
C PRO A 242 7.02 3.17 -14.45
N SER A 243 7.89 2.97 -15.46
CA SER A 243 7.55 2.97 -16.88
C SER A 243 6.73 1.76 -17.35
N GLY A 244 6.46 0.78 -16.48
CA GLY A 244 5.76 -0.46 -16.81
C GLY A 244 6.64 -1.58 -17.37
N SER A 245 7.92 -1.33 -17.62
CA SER A 245 8.87 -2.37 -18.06
C SER A 245 9.16 -3.39 -16.97
N VAL A 246 9.22 -4.67 -17.35
CA VAL A 246 9.43 -5.77 -16.39
C VAL A 246 10.87 -5.78 -15.88
N ARG A 247 11.04 -5.69 -14.56
CA ARG A 247 12.34 -5.90 -13.89
C ARG A 247 12.60 -7.39 -13.66
N TRP A 248 11.60 -8.10 -13.13
CA TRP A 248 11.66 -9.56 -12.89
C TRP A 248 10.26 -10.15 -12.68
N ARG A 249 10.14 -11.48 -12.78
CA ARG A 249 8.89 -12.23 -12.55
C ARG A 249 9.13 -13.57 -11.85
N HIS A 250 8.18 -14.00 -11.03
CA HIS A 250 8.11 -15.35 -10.44
C HIS A 250 6.76 -15.97 -10.65
N ALA A 251 6.71 -17.29 -10.84
CA ALA A 251 5.45 -18.02 -10.84
C ALA A 251 4.84 -18.05 -9.43
N LEU A 252 3.53 -17.83 -9.36
CA LEU A 252 2.73 -18.02 -8.16
C LEU A 252 1.68 -19.10 -8.42
N ALA A 253 1.32 -19.84 -7.36
CA ALA A 253 0.23 -20.80 -7.43
C ALA A 253 -1.15 -20.12 -7.52
N TYR A 254 -1.27 -18.91 -6.97
CA TYR A 254 -2.49 -18.12 -6.91
C TYR A 254 -2.16 -16.63 -7.06
N ASN A 255 -3.16 -15.82 -7.40
CA ASN A 255 -3.01 -14.38 -7.30
C ASN A 255 -2.71 -13.99 -5.85
N ALA A 256 -1.90 -12.95 -5.66
CA ALA A 256 -1.49 -12.50 -4.34
C ALA A 256 -1.44 -10.98 -4.28
N GLU A 257 -1.69 -10.43 -3.10
CA GLU A 257 -1.47 -9.02 -2.81
C GLU A 257 -0.06 -8.87 -2.21
N PRO A 258 0.90 -8.27 -2.94
CA PRO A 258 2.21 -8.01 -2.39
C PRO A 258 2.17 -6.97 -1.28
N LEU A 259 2.93 -7.21 -0.22
CA LEU A 259 3.26 -6.23 0.80
C LEU A 259 4.76 -5.92 0.70
N ILE A 260 5.13 -4.65 0.76
CA ILE A 260 6.53 -4.21 0.75
C ILE A 260 6.91 -3.84 2.17
N GLY A 261 7.75 -4.64 2.81
CA GLY A 261 8.20 -4.36 4.17
C GLY A 261 9.23 -3.24 4.22
N LYS A 262 9.51 -2.73 5.42
CA LYS A 262 10.49 -1.65 5.70
C LYS A 262 11.88 -1.84 5.10
N ASN A 263 12.30 -3.10 4.88
CA ASN A 263 13.60 -3.42 4.27
C ASN A 263 13.54 -3.56 2.74
N ALA A 264 12.44 -3.12 2.11
CA ALA A 264 12.13 -3.32 0.70
C ALA A 264 11.94 -4.78 0.28
N ASP A 265 11.84 -5.72 1.23
CA ASP A 265 11.50 -7.11 0.94
C ASP A 265 10.02 -7.22 0.58
N ILE A 266 9.69 -8.09 -0.39
CA ILE A 266 8.35 -8.28 -0.93
C ILE A 266 7.78 -9.55 -0.33
N PHE A 267 6.61 -9.45 0.28
CA PHE A 267 5.91 -10.56 0.92
C PHE A 267 4.63 -10.86 0.16
N VAL A 268 4.42 -12.12 -0.18
CA VAL A 268 3.21 -12.59 -0.84
C VAL A 268 2.63 -13.78 -0.10
N ALA A 269 1.33 -13.71 0.18
CA ALA A 269 0.57 -14.81 0.74
C ALA A 269 0.02 -15.69 -0.41
N GLN A 270 0.37 -16.97 -0.40
CA GLN A 270 -0.12 -17.99 -1.32
C GLN A 270 -0.96 -18.99 -0.51
N ASN A 271 -2.23 -18.66 -0.29
CA ASN A 271 -3.14 -19.42 0.58
C ASN A 271 -2.59 -19.52 2.02
N SER A 272 -1.93 -20.62 2.37
CA SER A 272 -1.35 -20.85 3.70
C SER A 272 0.18 -20.73 3.73
N ARG A 273 0.81 -20.35 2.62
CA ARG A 273 2.26 -20.14 2.54
C ARG A 273 2.60 -18.66 2.38
N LEU A 274 3.44 -18.13 3.27
CA LEU A 274 4.04 -16.79 3.13
C LEU A 274 5.39 -16.93 2.44
N VAL A 275 5.63 -16.17 1.37
CA VAL A 275 6.90 -16.18 0.64
C VAL A 275 7.49 -14.78 0.64
N ALA A 276 8.79 -14.67 0.92
CA ALA A 276 9.53 -13.42 0.89
C ALA A 276 10.52 -13.39 -0.28
N PHE A 277 10.60 -12.24 -0.93
CA PHE A 277 11.53 -11.97 -2.03
C PHE A 277 12.32 -10.70 -1.73
N ALA A 278 13.59 -10.68 -2.13
CA ALA A 278 14.39 -9.47 -2.16
C ALA A 278 13.85 -8.51 -3.24
N PRO A 279 14.16 -7.20 -3.17
CA PRO A 279 13.77 -6.21 -4.18
C PRO A 279 14.14 -6.60 -5.62
N PHE A 280 15.26 -7.33 -5.78
CA PHE A 280 15.79 -7.81 -7.05
C PHE A 280 15.24 -9.21 -7.45
N GLY A 281 14.20 -9.69 -6.77
CA GLY A 281 13.51 -10.93 -7.12
C GLY A 281 14.13 -12.21 -6.57
N ARG A 282 15.23 -12.16 -5.82
CA ARG A 282 15.74 -13.39 -5.18
C ARG A 282 14.79 -13.84 -4.07
N ARG A 283 14.26 -15.07 -4.13
CA ARG A 283 13.49 -15.66 -3.03
C ARG A 283 14.37 -15.75 -1.77
N LEU A 284 13.91 -15.17 -0.66
CA LEU A 284 14.62 -15.13 0.61
C LEU A 284 14.25 -16.34 1.47
N TRP A 285 12.95 -16.55 1.67
CA TRP A 285 12.42 -17.64 2.48
C TRP A 285 10.96 -17.92 2.11
N SER A 286 10.46 -19.08 2.55
CA SER A 286 9.04 -19.42 2.50
C SER A 286 8.64 -20.13 3.78
N ARG A 287 7.43 -19.86 4.28
CA ARG A 287 6.92 -20.44 5.51
C ARG A 287 5.48 -20.92 5.36
N GLN A 288 5.20 -22.07 5.94
CA GLN A 288 3.84 -22.58 6.09
C GLN A 288 3.21 -22.01 7.36
N GLU A 289 2.05 -21.37 7.23
CA GLU A 289 1.21 -20.91 8.32
C GLU A 289 0.05 -21.89 8.54
N PRO A 290 0.05 -22.67 9.65
CA PRO A 290 -0.97 -23.68 9.89
C PRO A 290 -2.40 -23.14 9.92
N GLY A 291 -2.58 -21.89 10.36
CA GLY A 291 -3.88 -21.22 10.42
C GLY A 291 -4.34 -20.60 9.09
N GLY A 292 -3.55 -20.72 8.01
CA GLY A 292 -3.76 -19.95 6.78
C GLY A 292 -3.37 -18.48 6.94
N ILE A 293 -3.35 -17.74 5.83
CA ILE A 293 -3.06 -16.31 5.79
C ILE A 293 -4.26 -15.62 5.15
N LEU A 294 -5.05 -14.93 5.98
CA LEU A 294 -6.22 -14.17 5.55
C LEU A 294 -5.94 -12.67 5.50
N ALA A 295 -5.05 -12.16 6.37
CA ALA A 295 -4.50 -10.81 6.26
C ALA A 295 -3.06 -10.76 6.79
N LEU A 296 -2.30 -9.80 6.29
CA LEU A 296 -0.92 -9.53 6.66
C LEU A 296 -0.77 -8.05 7.00
N ALA A 297 -0.08 -7.74 8.09
CA ALA A 297 0.29 -6.39 8.46
C ALA A 297 1.74 -6.31 8.92
N GLU A 298 2.43 -5.23 8.62
CA GLU A 298 3.77 -4.97 9.13
C GLU A 298 3.74 -4.59 10.62
N ARG A 299 4.76 -5.00 11.36
CA ARG A 299 4.96 -4.61 12.77
C ARG A 299 5.93 -3.44 12.88
N PRO A 300 5.76 -2.54 13.86
CA PRO A 300 6.77 -1.55 14.18
C PRO A 300 8.10 -2.21 14.49
N GLY A 301 9.17 -1.71 13.86
CA GLY A 301 10.51 -2.30 13.99
C GLY A 301 10.79 -3.48 13.05
N GLY A 302 9.81 -3.92 12.25
CA GLY A 302 9.95 -4.97 11.24
C GLY A 302 9.36 -6.32 11.65
N GLY A 303 9.22 -7.22 10.66
CA GLY A 303 8.43 -8.43 10.80
C GLY A 303 6.94 -8.17 10.58
N PHE A 304 6.11 -9.18 10.81
CA PHE A 304 4.71 -9.17 10.35
C PHE A 304 3.76 -9.77 11.37
N MET A 305 2.50 -9.35 11.33
CA MET A 305 1.39 -10.07 11.92
C MET A 305 0.60 -10.74 10.82
N VAL A 306 0.32 -12.02 11.02
CA VAL A 306 -0.54 -12.84 10.18
C VAL A 306 -1.84 -13.05 10.93
N ALA A 307 -2.95 -12.65 10.32
CA ALA A 307 -4.26 -13.07 10.75
C ALA A 307 -4.68 -14.31 9.95
N GLY A 308 -4.94 -15.40 10.67
CA GLY A 308 -5.41 -16.66 10.10
C GLY A 308 -6.83 -17.01 10.59
N THR A 309 -7.22 -18.26 10.36
CA THR A 309 -8.54 -18.80 10.72
C THR A 309 -8.73 -18.96 12.23
N THR A 310 -7.67 -19.13 13.01
CA THR A 310 -7.73 -19.41 14.46
C THR A 310 -7.25 -18.27 15.35
N GLY A 311 -6.56 -17.27 14.78
CA GLY A 311 -6.07 -16.12 15.54
C GLY A 311 -4.96 -15.36 14.84
N LEU A 312 -4.10 -14.72 15.65
CA LEU A 312 -2.98 -13.92 15.18
C LEU A 312 -1.65 -14.63 15.45
N THR A 313 -0.71 -14.51 14.51
CA THR A 313 0.68 -14.95 14.67
C THR A 313 1.61 -13.81 14.33
N ALA A 314 2.54 -13.48 15.23
CA ALA A 314 3.62 -12.55 14.93
C ALA A 314 4.86 -13.29 14.44
N LEU A 315 5.44 -12.77 13.37
CA LEU A 315 6.64 -13.26 12.71
C LEU A 315 7.74 -12.19 12.77
N SER A 316 8.99 -12.63 12.82
CA SER A 316 10.16 -11.78 12.55
C SER A 316 10.29 -11.50 11.06
N ALA A 317 11.16 -10.55 10.68
CA ALA A 317 11.50 -10.29 9.27
C ALA A 317 12.09 -11.51 8.54
N SER A 318 12.69 -12.45 9.27
CA SER A 318 13.21 -13.72 8.74
C SER A 318 12.16 -14.83 8.67
N GLY A 319 10.89 -14.53 8.97
CA GLY A 319 9.79 -15.51 9.01
C GLY A 319 9.79 -16.39 10.26
N LYS A 320 10.60 -16.12 11.29
CA LYS A 320 10.55 -16.91 12.53
C LYS A 320 9.33 -16.48 13.35
N ARG A 321 8.52 -17.44 13.79
CA ARG A 321 7.40 -17.17 14.72
C ARG A 321 7.95 -16.62 16.04
N ILE A 322 7.37 -15.51 16.48
CA ILE A 322 7.65 -14.86 17.76
C ILE A 322 6.60 -15.27 18.78
N TRP A 323 5.31 -15.14 18.43
CA TRP A 323 4.19 -15.59 19.26
C TRP A 323 2.99 -15.97 18.39
N THR A 324 2.06 -16.73 18.96
CA THR A 324 0.73 -16.99 18.41
C THR A 324 -0.30 -16.82 19.51
N THR A 325 -1.39 -16.13 19.19
CA THR A 325 -2.51 -15.91 20.08
C THR A 325 -3.76 -16.49 19.43
N PRO A 326 -4.33 -17.57 19.98
CA PRO A 326 -5.65 -18.05 19.57
C PRO A 326 -6.72 -17.02 19.94
N LEU A 327 -7.52 -16.58 18.97
CA LEU A 327 -8.50 -15.51 19.16
C LEU A 327 -9.87 -15.84 18.56
N PHE A 328 -9.89 -16.75 17.60
CA PHE A 328 -11.08 -17.12 16.85
C PHE A 328 -11.35 -18.59 17.16
N THR A 329 -12.55 -18.89 17.63
CA THR A 329 -13.03 -20.27 17.57
C THR A 329 -13.23 -20.63 16.10
N ARG A 330 -13.03 -21.91 15.74
CA ARG A 330 -13.39 -22.39 14.40
C ARG A 330 -14.89 -22.17 14.23
N ALA A 331 -15.28 -21.04 13.65
CA ALA A 331 -16.58 -20.93 13.01
C ALA A 331 -16.58 -21.98 11.89
N GLY A 332 -17.75 -22.59 11.64
CA GLY A 332 -17.92 -23.61 10.60
C GLY A 332 -17.41 -23.14 9.23
N ALA A 333 -17.44 -24.03 8.24
CA ALA A 333 -16.77 -23.96 6.93
C ALA A 333 -16.87 -22.66 6.08
N ARG A 334 -17.54 -21.60 6.54
CA ARG A 334 -17.74 -20.32 5.87
C ARG A 334 -16.94 -19.14 6.43
N ALA A 335 -16.05 -19.37 7.40
CA ALA A 335 -15.33 -18.30 8.07
C ALA A 335 -14.18 -17.72 7.21
N THR A 336 -14.44 -16.72 6.37
CA THR A 336 -13.43 -16.15 5.44
C THR A 336 -13.04 -14.70 5.73
N GLY A 337 -13.85 -13.93 6.46
CA GLY A 337 -13.60 -12.50 6.67
C GLY A 337 -12.63 -12.22 7.82
N VAL A 338 -11.54 -11.52 7.54
CA VAL A 338 -10.71 -10.87 8.57
C VAL A 338 -10.27 -9.48 8.12
N THR A 339 -10.12 -8.57 9.06
CA THR A 339 -9.46 -7.28 8.86
C THR A 339 -8.34 -7.16 9.87
N LEU A 340 -7.25 -6.50 9.50
CA LEU A 340 -6.09 -6.34 10.37
C LEU A 340 -5.47 -4.96 10.17
N ALA A 341 -5.50 -4.14 11.22
CA ALA A 341 -4.71 -2.91 11.32
C ALA A 341 -3.70 -3.05 12.45
N VAL A 342 -2.49 -2.52 12.27
CA VAL A 342 -1.46 -2.48 13.31
C VAL A 342 -1.06 -1.04 13.56
N ASP A 343 -0.99 -0.61 14.82
CA ASP A 343 -0.60 0.74 15.21
C ASP A 343 0.93 0.88 15.40
N ALA A 344 1.41 2.10 15.68
CA ALA A 344 2.85 2.37 15.87
C ALA A 344 3.49 1.70 17.09
N ARG A 345 2.71 1.18 18.05
CA ARG A 345 3.19 0.37 19.19
C ARG A 345 3.20 -1.12 18.88
N GLY A 346 2.59 -1.53 17.77
CA GLY A 346 2.42 -2.92 17.37
C GLY A 346 1.16 -3.53 17.97
N THR A 347 0.21 -2.72 18.41
CA THR A 347 -1.12 -3.15 18.82
C THR A 347 -1.90 -3.50 17.56
N ALA A 348 -2.44 -4.71 17.50
CA ALA A 348 -3.27 -5.17 16.39
C ALA A 348 -4.76 -5.02 16.70
N PHE A 349 -5.50 -4.56 15.70
CA PHE A 349 -6.96 -4.50 15.69
C PHE A 349 -7.44 -5.48 14.63
N ALA A 350 -7.93 -6.64 15.07
CA ALA A 350 -8.32 -7.74 14.21
C ALA A 350 -9.84 -7.95 14.22
N GLY A 351 -10.52 -7.55 13.15
CA GLY A 351 -11.95 -7.77 12.95
C GLY A 351 -12.23 -9.15 12.37
N ARG A 352 -13.32 -9.78 12.81
CA ARG A 352 -13.71 -11.13 12.38
C ARG A 352 -15.20 -11.19 12.01
N ASP A 353 -15.57 -12.14 11.18
CA ASP A 353 -16.95 -12.40 10.72
C ASP A 353 -17.99 -12.70 11.82
N ASP A 354 -17.55 -12.90 13.05
CA ASP A 354 -18.42 -12.91 14.23
C ASP A 354 -18.84 -11.50 14.71
N GLY A 355 -18.47 -10.46 13.95
CA GLY A 355 -18.84 -9.07 14.19
C GLY A 355 -18.09 -8.42 15.34
N ARG A 356 -16.94 -8.97 15.73
CA ARG A 356 -16.12 -8.44 16.84
C ARG A 356 -14.72 -8.09 16.39
N VAL A 357 -14.15 -7.05 16.99
CA VAL A 357 -12.76 -6.61 16.79
C VAL A 357 -11.94 -6.93 18.04
N ARG A 358 -10.85 -7.68 17.88
CA ARG A 358 -9.91 -7.99 18.96
C ARG A 358 -8.79 -6.97 18.96
N VAL A 359 -8.53 -6.36 20.11
CA VAL A 359 -7.37 -5.48 20.34
C VAL A 359 -6.29 -6.30 21.03
N VAL A 360 -5.16 -6.50 20.38
CA VAL A 360 -4.09 -7.40 20.82
C VAL A 360 -2.79 -6.64 20.93
N SER A 361 -2.10 -6.74 22.06
CA SER A 361 -0.82 -6.05 22.27
C SER A 361 0.28 -6.57 21.34
N SER A 362 1.36 -5.81 21.22
CA SER A 362 2.55 -6.20 20.44
C SER A 362 3.25 -7.48 20.94
N ARG A 363 2.91 -7.95 22.14
CA ARG A 363 3.37 -9.19 22.76
C ARG A 363 2.34 -10.33 22.67
N GLY A 364 1.21 -10.13 21.99
CA GLY A 364 0.20 -11.17 21.77
C GLY A 364 -0.85 -11.30 22.86
N ALA A 365 -0.88 -10.42 23.87
CA ALA A 365 -1.93 -10.44 24.88
C ALA A 365 -3.22 -9.80 24.32
N LEU A 366 -4.37 -10.49 24.42
CA LEU A 366 -5.67 -9.88 24.17
C LEU A 366 -5.94 -8.82 25.24
N LEU A 367 -6.15 -7.58 24.81
CA LEU A 367 -6.40 -6.42 25.67
C LEU A 367 -7.89 -6.13 25.79
N GLU A 368 -8.60 -6.16 24.66
CA GLU A 368 -10.01 -5.80 24.59
C GLU A 368 -10.72 -6.49 23.42
N THR A 369 -12.04 -6.59 23.49
CA THR A 369 -12.89 -7.02 22.38
C THR A 369 -14.02 -6.02 22.18
N LEU A 370 -14.01 -5.33 21.03
CA LEU A 370 -15.05 -4.38 20.65
C LEU A 370 -16.17 -5.10 19.90
N PHE A 371 -17.41 -4.76 20.22
CA PHE A 371 -18.58 -5.24 19.48
C PHE A 371 -18.88 -4.33 18.28
N ALA A 372 -19.01 -4.92 17.09
CA ALA A 372 -19.20 -4.23 15.83
C ALA A 372 -20.26 -4.91 14.95
N GLY A 373 -21.31 -5.45 15.59
CA GLY A 373 -22.40 -6.17 14.92
C GLY A 373 -22.35 -7.68 15.14
N GLY A 374 -23.29 -8.42 14.55
CA GLY A 374 -23.36 -9.89 14.68
C GLY A 374 -24.59 -10.50 14.03
N GLY A 375 -24.36 -11.44 13.11
CA GLY A 375 -25.36 -12.26 12.42
C GLY A 375 -24.67 -13.10 11.33
N GLN A 376 -24.78 -14.43 11.44
CA GLN A 376 -24.08 -15.47 10.65
C GLN A 376 -24.34 -15.48 9.12
N SER A 377 -24.98 -14.45 8.54
CA SER A 377 -25.53 -14.55 7.18
C SER A 377 -24.68 -13.93 6.07
N GLN A 378 -23.64 -13.14 6.37
CA GLN A 378 -22.93 -12.36 5.33
C GLN A 378 -21.42 -12.63 5.17
N ALA A 379 -20.77 -13.42 6.05
CA ALA A 379 -19.31 -13.68 6.02
C ALA A 379 -18.43 -12.40 5.96
N ARG A 380 -18.96 -11.24 6.38
CA ARG A 380 -18.25 -9.96 6.41
C ARG A 380 -17.62 -9.75 7.78
N ALA A 381 -16.35 -9.35 7.81
CA ALA A 381 -15.71 -8.86 9.03
C ALA A 381 -15.88 -7.34 9.16
N PRO A 382 -15.96 -6.80 10.39
CA PRO A 382 -15.95 -5.35 10.58
C PRO A 382 -14.63 -4.77 10.07
N LYS A 383 -14.68 -3.63 9.36
CA LYS A 383 -13.48 -2.94 8.90
C LYS A 383 -12.98 -2.00 9.99
N VAL A 384 -11.68 -1.98 10.22
CA VAL A 384 -11.05 -1.14 11.24
C VAL A 384 -10.11 -0.16 10.59
N MET A 385 -10.20 1.09 11.01
CA MET A 385 -9.42 2.22 10.53
C MET A 385 -8.83 2.96 11.71
N LEU A 386 -7.56 3.35 11.59
CA LEU A 386 -6.82 4.03 12.64
C LEU A 386 -6.45 5.43 12.15
N GLY A 387 -6.99 6.45 12.81
CA GLY A 387 -6.76 7.86 12.49
C GLY A 387 -5.92 8.57 13.56
N PRO A 388 -5.62 9.87 13.35
CA PRO A 388 -4.88 10.71 14.31
C PRO A 388 -5.54 10.78 15.69
N ASN A 389 -4.78 11.23 16.69
CA ASN A 389 -5.28 11.48 18.06
C ASN A 389 -5.98 10.26 18.71
N GLY A 390 -5.58 9.04 18.34
CA GLY A 390 -6.18 7.82 18.86
C GLY A 390 -7.58 7.51 18.32
N LEU A 391 -7.97 8.11 17.20
CA LEU A 391 -9.22 7.82 16.51
C LEU A 391 -9.22 6.37 16.02
N VAL A 392 -10.23 5.60 16.40
CA VAL A 392 -10.47 4.25 15.85
C VAL A 392 -11.87 4.23 15.25
N VAL A 393 -11.98 3.95 13.97
CA VAL A 393 -13.27 3.83 13.28
C VAL A 393 -13.50 2.37 12.93
N VAL A 394 -14.67 1.85 13.32
CA VAL A 394 -15.06 0.47 13.06
C VAL A 394 -16.37 0.45 12.28
N ASP A 395 -16.28 0.10 11.01
CA ASP A 395 -17.45 -0.17 10.19
C ASP A 395 -18.01 -1.54 10.57
N GLY A 396 -19.17 -1.53 11.23
CA GLY A 396 -19.80 -2.75 11.71
C GLY A 396 -20.44 -3.58 10.61
N THR A 397 -20.65 -4.86 10.92
CA THR A 397 -21.37 -5.80 10.04
C THR A 397 -22.90 -5.58 10.05
N ASP A 398 -23.37 -4.71 10.95
CA ASP A 398 -24.76 -4.34 11.18
C ASP A 398 -25.17 -3.01 10.52
N GLY A 399 -24.33 -2.47 9.63
CA GLY A 399 -24.59 -1.18 8.97
C GLY A 399 -24.38 0.04 9.88
N VAL A 400 -23.74 -0.15 11.04
CA VAL A 400 -23.41 0.91 11.98
C VAL A 400 -21.90 1.09 12.06
N THR A 401 -21.44 2.28 11.70
CA THR A 401 -20.07 2.70 11.91
C THR A 401 -19.92 3.27 13.32
N ARG A 402 -18.92 2.78 14.05
CA ARG A 402 -18.64 3.15 15.44
C ARG A 402 -17.33 3.92 15.48
N VAL A 403 -17.35 5.11 16.07
CA VAL A 403 -16.20 5.99 16.17
C VAL A 403 -15.75 6.04 17.63
N TYR A 404 -14.52 5.62 17.88
CA TYR A 404 -13.91 5.56 19.20
C TYR A 404 -12.76 6.56 19.32
N GLY A 405 -12.43 6.92 20.56
CA GLY A 405 -11.24 7.70 20.89
C GLY A 405 -10.65 7.28 22.25
N PRO A 406 -9.69 8.05 22.78
CA PRO A 406 -9.04 7.79 24.07
C PRO A 406 -9.97 7.69 25.28
#